data_AF-A0A957MAN0-F1
#
_entry.id   AF-A0A957MAN0-F1
#
_cell.length_a   1.000
_cell.length_b   1.000
_cell.length_c   1.000
_cell.angle_alpha   90.00
_cell.angle_beta   90.00
_cell.angle_gamma   90.00
#
_symmetry.space_group_name_H-M   'P 1'
#
loop_
_entity.id
_entity.type
_entity.pdbx_description
1 polymer ?
#
loop_
_entity_poly.entity_id
_entity_poly.type
_entity_poly.pdbx_seq_one_letter_code
_entity_poly.pdbx_strand_id
1 'polypeptide(L)' 'RLRPALELLLSKRDKQGRWRMEYSYNGKTWVEIERKGEPSKWVTLRAVRVLKRCELSPVSGQQ' A
#
# COMPACT_ATOMS: atom_id res chain seq x y z
N ARG A 1 -9.89 14.90 -3.85
CA ARG A 1 -8.71 14.89 -4.75
C ARG A 1 -7.69 13.81 -4.33
N LEU A 2 -8.04 12.52 -4.47
CA LEU A 2 -7.16 11.38 -4.11
C LEU A 2 -6.96 10.37 -5.25
N ARG A 3 -7.68 10.53 -6.36
CA ARG A 3 -7.69 9.59 -7.49
C ARG A 3 -6.28 9.28 -8.04
N PRO A 4 -5.40 10.25 -8.30
CA PRO A 4 -4.04 9.94 -8.80
C PRO A 4 -3.20 9.12 -7.80
N ALA A 5 -3.40 9.33 -6.50
CA ALA A 5 -2.70 8.55 -5.47
C ALA A 5 -3.22 7.11 -5.38
N LEU A 6 -4.53 6.90 -5.57
CA LEU A 6 -5.13 5.57 -5.63
C LEU A 6 -4.70 4.81 -6.89
N GLU A 7 -4.63 5.49 -8.04
CA GLU A 7 -4.11 4.91 -9.29
C GLU A 7 -2.65 4.47 -9.14
N LEU A 8 -1.81 5.32 -8.53
CA LEU A 8 -0.42 4.97 -8.22
C LEU A 8 -0.30 3.80 -7.22
N LEU A 9 -1.18 3.75 -6.22
CA LEU A 9 -1.21 2.64 -5.27
C LEU A 9 -1.57 1.33 -6.00
N LEU A 10 -2.62 1.35 -6.83
CA LEU A 10 -3.08 0.18 -7.59
C LEU A 10 -2.07 -0.29 -8.63
N SER A 11 -1.35 0.62 -9.29
CA SER A 11 -0.34 0.25 -10.30
C SER A 11 0.84 -0.53 -9.72
N LYS A 12 1.08 -0.41 -8.41
CA LYS A 12 2.14 -1.14 -7.69
C LYS A 12 1.70 -2.49 -7.11
N ARG A 13 0.41 -2.83 -7.21
CA ARG A 13 -0.16 -4.08 -6.68
C ARG A 13 0.31 -5.27 -7.52
N ASP A 14 0.81 -6.32 -6.89
CA ASP A 14 1.16 -7.56 -7.58
C ASP A 14 -0.09 -8.38 -7.96
N LYS A 15 0.11 -9.47 -8.70
CA LYS A 15 -0.96 -10.40 -9.12
C LYS A 15 -1.70 -11.06 -7.95
N GLN A 16 -1.10 -11.09 -6.76
CA GLN A 16 -1.63 -11.68 -5.54
C GLN A 16 -2.25 -10.62 -4.61
N GLY A 17 -2.31 -9.35 -5.03
CA GLY A 17 -2.89 -8.28 -4.24
C GLY A 17 -1.96 -7.70 -3.16
N ARG A 18 -0.64 -7.81 -3.32
CA ARG A 18 0.37 -7.36 -2.34
C ARG A 18 1.26 -6.25 -2.88
N TRP A 19 1.97 -5.59 -1.96
CA TRP A 19 2.90 -4.52 -2.27
C TRP A 19 4.30 -4.84 -1.80
N ARG A 20 5.30 -4.49 -2.62
CA ARG A 20 6.72 -4.75 -2.32
C ARG A 20 7.27 -3.73 -1.32
N MET A 21 8.25 -4.18 -0.54
CA MET A 21 9.08 -3.33 0.31
C MET A 21 10.12 -2.57 -0.55
N GLU A 22 9.74 -1.42 -1.10
CA GLU A 22 10.64 -0.62 -1.97
C GLU A 22 11.80 0.02 -1.21
N TYR A 23 11.57 0.38 0.05
CA TYR A 23 12.57 0.98 0.94
C TYR A 23 12.67 0.18 2.24
N SER A 24 13.87 0.01 2.77
CA SER A 24 14.09 -0.65 4.05
C SER A 24 15.17 0.09 4.85
N TYR A 25 15.05 0.00 6.18
CA TYR A 25 16.02 0.49 7.16
C TYR A 25 16.86 -0.63 7.76
N ASN A 26 16.78 -1.84 7.19
CA ASN A 26 17.68 -2.94 7.48
C ASN A 26 19.14 -2.49 7.36
N GLY A 27 19.97 -2.88 8.33
CA GLY A 27 21.36 -2.44 8.49
C GLY A 27 21.54 -1.00 9.02
N LYS A 28 20.45 -0.24 9.25
CA LYS A 28 20.49 1.11 9.85
C LYS A 28 19.85 1.18 11.24
N THR A 29 19.22 0.08 11.67
CA THR A 29 18.55 -0.03 12.97
C THR A 29 18.83 -1.41 13.57
N TRP A 30 18.47 -1.59 14.84
CA TRP A 30 18.76 -2.81 15.60
C TRP A 30 18.02 -4.07 15.13
N VAL A 31 16.91 -3.89 14.39
CA VAL A 31 16.03 -4.99 13.99
C VAL A 31 15.81 -4.94 12.49
N GLU A 32 16.00 -6.08 11.85
CA GLU A 32 15.68 -6.30 10.45
C GLU A 32 14.17 -6.48 10.30
N ILE A 33 13.53 -5.63 9.49
CA ILE A 33 12.09 -5.71 9.22
C ILE A 33 11.88 -6.02 7.75
N GLU A 34 11.47 -7.27 7.50
CA GLU A 34 11.15 -7.80 6.17
C GLU A 34 12.33 -7.65 5.18
N ARG A 35 12.16 -8.10 3.94
CA ARG A 35 13.22 -8.03 2.91
C ARG A 35 12.86 -6.98 1.87
N LYS A 36 13.80 -6.08 1.57
CA LYS A 36 13.65 -5.12 0.46
C LYS A 36 13.44 -5.88 -0.85
N GLY A 37 12.47 -5.43 -1.65
CA GLY A 37 12.08 -6.03 -2.92
C GLY A 37 11.02 -7.14 -2.82
N GLU A 38 10.87 -7.75 -1.64
CA GLU A 38 9.85 -8.78 -1.41
C GLU A 38 8.48 -8.16 -1.03
N PRO A 39 7.37 -8.90 -1.17
CA PRO A 39 6.08 -8.49 -0.65
C PRO A 39 6.15 -8.17 0.86
N SER A 40 5.73 -6.97 1.25
CA SER A 40 5.67 -6.51 2.64
C SER A 40 4.28 -6.76 3.24
N LYS A 41 4.22 -7.36 4.42
CA LYS A 41 2.98 -7.57 5.17
C LYS A 41 2.38 -6.22 5.58
N TRP A 42 3.21 -5.32 6.08
CA TRP A 42 2.77 -4.03 6.62
C TRP A 42 2.31 -3.05 5.53
N VAL A 43 3.05 -2.96 4.42
CA VAL A 43 2.63 -2.13 3.29
C VAL A 43 1.34 -2.68 2.68
N THR A 44 1.25 -4.01 2.51
CA THR A 44 0.04 -4.65 1.99
C THR A 44 -1.17 -4.38 2.87
N LEU A 45 -1.06 -4.58 4.19
CA LEU A 45 -2.15 -4.30 5.13
C LEU A 45 -2.64 -2.85 5.04
N ARG A 46 -1.71 -1.88 4.98
CA ARG A 46 -2.06 -0.47 4.86
C ARG A 46 -2.75 -0.15 3.52
N ALA A 47 -2.22 -0.68 2.42
CA ALA A 47 -2.79 -0.49 1.10
C ALA A 47 -4.22 -1.03 1.03
N VAL A 48 -4.45 -2.26 1.49
CA VAL A 48 -5.78 -2.87 1.52
C VAL A 48 -6.75 -2.07 2.40
N ARG A 49 -6.31 -1.57 3.57
CA ARG A 49 -7.16 -0.73 4.43
C ARG A 49 -7.58 0.57 3.75
N VAL A 50 -6.67 1.22 3.02
CA VAL A 50 -6.98 2.44 2.26
C VAL A 50 -7.98 2.14 1.15
N LEU A 51 -7.71 1.11 0.33
CA LEU A 51 -8.60 0.72 -0.77
C LEU A 51 -10.00 0.40 -0.26
N LYS A 52 -10.10 -0.42 0.79
CA LYS A 52 -11.38 -0.75 1.43
C LYS A 52 -12.11 0.49 1.94
N ARG A 53 -11.41 1.47 2.52
CA ARG A 53 -12.03 2.71 3.01
C ARG A 53 -12.51 3.62 1.88
N CYS A 54 -11.80 3.62 0.75
CA CYS A 54 -12.19 4.38 -0.45
C CYS A 54 -13.37 3.73 -1.18
N GLU A 55 -13.44 2.40 -1.19
CA GLU A 55 -14.58 1.64 -1.72
C GLU A 55 -15.82 1.73 -0.81
N LEU A 56 -15.61 1.77 0.51
CA LEU A 56 -16.69 1.87 1.51
C LEU A 56 -17.06 3.31 1.87
N SER A 57 -16.42 4.32 1.28
CA SER A 57 -16.95 5.68 1.39
C SER A 57 -18.20 5.71 0.54
N PRO A 58 -19.42 5.94 1.08
CA PRO A 58 -20.49 6.40 0.23
C PRO A 58 -19.92 7.62 -0.49
N VAL A 59 -20.03 7.63 -1.81
CA VAL A 59 -19.68 8.80 -2.61
C VAL A 59 -20.64 9.89 -2.16
N SER A 60 -20.25 10.65 -1.14
CA SER A 60 -20.91 11.88 -0.76
C SER A 60 -20.74 12.82 -1.94
N GLY A 61 -21.79 12.92 -2.74
CA GLY A 61 -22.10 13.98 -3.69
C GLY A 61 -20.92 14.54 -4.48
N GLN A 62 -20.81 14.13 -5.74
CA GLN A 62 -20.53 15.12 -6.78
C GLN A 62 -21.82 15.30 -7.59
N GLN A 63 -22.53 16.38 -7.23
CA GLN A 63 -23.15 17.27 -8.21
C GLN A 63 -22.02 17.95 -9.00
#